data_AF-A0A7L1EY09-F1
#
_entry.id   AF-A0A7L1EY09-F1
#
_cell.length_a   1.000
_cell.length_b   1.000
_cell.length_c   1.000
_cell.angle_alpha   90.00
_cell.angle_beta   90.00
_cell.angle_gamma   90.00
#
_symmetry.space_group_name_H-M   'P 1'
#
loop_
_entity.id
_entity.type
_entity.pdbx_description
1 polymer ?
#
loop_
_entity_poly.entity_id
_entity_poly.type
_entity_poly.pdbx_seq_one_letter_code
_entity_poly.pdbx_strand_id
1 'polypeptide(L)'
;SASLTVNPYKWLPVYNPEVVLAYRGKKRQEAPPHIFSISDNAYQFMLTDRENQSILITGESGAGKTVNTKRVIQYFATIAASGEKKKEEKSSGKMQGTLEDQIISANPLLEAFGNAKTVRNDNSSRFGKFIRIHFGATGKLASADIETYLLEKSRVTFQLKAERSYHIFY
;
A
#
# COMPACT_ATOMS: atom_id res chain seq x y z
N SER A 1 -15.24 -7.53 -6.44
CA SER A 1 -15.30 -8.59 -5.41
C SER A 1 -14.99 -7.99 -4.05
N ALA A 2 -15.53 -8.52 -2.94
CA ALA A 2 -15.29 -7.98 -1.58
C ALA A 2 -14.46 -8.95 -0.72
N SER A 3 -13.69 -8.43 0.22
CA SER A 3 -12.95 -9.20 1.23
C SER A 3 -13.07 -8.51 2.58
N LEU A 4 -13.30 -9.29 3.64
CA LEU A 4 -13.29 -8.82 5.01
C LEU A 4 -11.91 -9.10 5.61
N THR A 5 -11.29 -8.08 6.19
CA THR A 5 -10.01 -8.22 6.91
C THR A 5 -10.17 -7.67 8.31
N VAL A 6 -9.66 -8.40 9.30
CA VAL A 6 -9.63 -7.97 10.71
C VAL A 6 -8.19 -7.68 11.09
N ASN A 7 -7.93 -6.52 11.70
CA ASN A 7 -6.59 -6.18 12.18
C ASN A 7 -6.20 -7.15 13.32
N PRO A 8 -5.14 -7.95 13.18
CA PRO A 8 -4.79 -8.97 14.18
C PRO A 8 -4.11 -8.39 15.43
N TYR A 9 -3.67 -7.12 15.41
CA TYR A 9 -2.86 -6.49 16.46
C TYR A 9 -1.62 -7.28 16.89
N LYS A 10 -1.18 -8.24 16.07
CA LYS A 10 0.03 -9.05 16.25
C LYS A 10 0.65 -9.36 14.91
N TRP A 11 1.93 -9.69 14.92
CA TRP A 11 2.63 -10.13 13.73
C TRP A 11 2.13 -11.53 13.32
N LEU A 12 1.90 -11.70 12.01
CA LEU A 12 1.51 -12.96 11.40
C LEU A 12 2.38 -13.20 10.16
N PRO A 13 2.85 -14.43 9.91
CA PRO A 13 3.68 -14.78 8.74
C PRO A 13 2.89 -14.85 7.42
N VAL A 14 1.73 -14.17 7.32
CA VAL A 14 0.82 -14.23 6.17
C VAL A 14 1.24 -13.34 4.99
N TYR A 15 2.27 -12.51 5.17
CA TYR A 15 2.79 -11.61 4.14
C TYR A 15 4.20 -12.02 3.65
N ASN A 16 4.62 -13.25 3.95
CA ASN A 16 5.92 -13.76 3.53
C ASN A 16 5.99 -13.89 2.00
N PRO A 17 7.20 -13.79 1.39
CA PRO A 17 7.37 -13.92 -0.06
C PRO A 17 6.81 -15.22 -0.65
N GLU A 18 6.87 -16.32 0.10
CA GLU A 18 6.29 -17.62 -0.27
C GLU A 18 4.78 -17.53 -0.48
N VAL A 19 4.09 -16.77 0.38
CA VAL A 19 2.65 -16.56 0.28
C VAL A 19 2.33 -15.76 -0.98
N VAL A 20 3.12 -14.73 -1.31
CA VAL A 20 2.94 -13.96 -2.56
C VAL A 20 2.97 -14.89 -3.78
N LEU A 21 3.94 -15.79 -3.85
CA LEU A 21 4.05 -16.75 -4.95
C LEU A 21 2.90 -17.76 -4.97
N ALA A 22 2.43 -18.21 -3.81
CA ALA A 22 1.32 -19.16 -3.70
C ALA A 22 -0.01 -18.60 -4.25
N TYR A 23 -0.20 -17.27 -4.23
CA TYR A 23 -1.41 -16.61 -4.76
C TYR A 23 -1.32 -16.21 -6.24
N ARG A 24 -0.14 -16.29 -6.86
CA ARG A 24 0.07 -15.85 -8.24
C ARG A 24 -0.69 -16.73 -9.23
N GLY A 25 -1.56 -16.12 -10.04
CA GLY A 25 -2.33 -16.80 -11.08
C GLY A 25 -3.37 -17.79 -10.54
N LYS A 26 -3.69 -17.73 -9.24
CA LYS A 26 -4.69 -18.61 -8.62
C LYS A 26 -6.06 -17.98 -8.68
N LYS A 27 -7.05 -18.77 -9.12
CA LYS A 27 -8.45 -18.36 -9.01
C LYS A 27 -8.83 -18.24 -7.53
N ARG A 28 -9.79 -17.37 -7.23
CA ARG A 28 -10.28 -17.14 -5.85
C ARG A 28 -10.77 -18.41 -5.13
N GLN A 29 -11.22 -19.42 -5.87
CA GLN A 29 -11.68 -20.70 -5.32
C GLN A 29 -10.53 -21.67 -5.00
N GLU A 30 -9.35 -21.44 -5.58
CA GLU A 30 -8.18 -22.33 -5.46
C GLU A 30 -7.25 -21.96 -4.29
N ALA A 31 -7.48 -20.82 -3.65
CA ALA A 31 -6.66 -20.32 -2.56
C ALA A 31 -7.54 -19.72 -1.44
N PRO A 32 -7.11 -19.80 -0.16
CA PRO A 32 -7.90 -19.27 0.94
C PRO A 32 -8.04 -17.73 0.85
N PRO A 33 -9.06 -17.12 1.47
CA PRO A 33 -9.27 -15.68 1.39
C PRO A 33 -8.05 -14.89 1.88
N HIS A 34 -7.50 -14.03 1.00
CA HIS A 34 -6.36 -13.18 1.31
C HIS A 34 -6.33 -11.94 0.43
N ILE A 35 -5.68 -10.87 0.89
CA ILE A 35 -5.55 -9.62 0.13
C ILE A 35 -4.78 -9.80 -1.19
N PHE A 36 -3.85 -10.76 -1.22
CA PHE A 36 -3.13 -11.13 -2.44
C PHE A 36 -4.04 -11.77 -3.48
N SER A 37 -5.09 -12.51 -3.09
CA SER A 37 -6.08 -13.00 -4.04
C SER A 37 -6.85 -11.86 -4.71
N ILE A 38 -7.22 -10.81 -3.95
CA ILE A 38 -7.88 -9.63 -4.52
C ILE A 38 -6.94 -8.90 -5.49
N SER A 39 -5.67 -8.76 -5.10
CA SER A 39 -4.65 -8.10 -5.90
C SER A 39 -4.37 -8.88 -7.19
N ASP A 40 -4.20 -10.20 -7.12
CA ASP A 40 -3.96 -11.05 -8.29
C ASP A 40 -5.15 -11.03 -9.25
N ASN A 41 -6.38 -11.19 -8.75
CA ASN A 41 -7.56 -11.14 -9.61
C ASN A 41 -7.69 -9.79 -10.31
N ALA A 42 -7.45 -8.67 -9.60
CA ALA A 42 -7.44 -7.35 -10.23
C ALA A 42 -6.37 -7.26 -11.34
N TYR A 43 -5.16 -7.75 -11.08
CA TYR A 43 -4.10 -7.77 -12.09
C TYR A 43 -4.45 -8.65 -13.30
N GLN A 44 -4.99 -9.85 -13.09
CA GLN A 44 -5.40 -10.76 -14.16
C GLN A 44 -6.54 -10.17 -15.00
N PHE A 45 -7.57 -9.60 -14.37
CA PHE A 45 -8.69 -8.95 -15.07
C PHE A 45 -8.22 -7.73 -15.86
N MET A 46 -7.33 -6.90 -15.29
CA MET A 46 -6.73 -5.77 -16.01
C MET A 46 -6.00 -6.23 -17.29
N LEU A 47 -5.26 -7.34 -17.25
CA LEU A 47 -4.55 -7.85 -18.42
C LEU A 47 -5.46 -8.55 -19.44
N THR A 48 -6.49 -9.24 -18.96
CA THR A 48 -7.40 -10.02 -19.80
C THR A 48 -8.44 -9.13 -20.47
N ASP A 49 -9.13 -8.32 -19.67
CA ASP A 49 -10.27 -7.51 -20.11
C ASP A 49 -9.81 -6.14 -20.66
N ARG A 50 -8.54 -5.78 -20.43
CA ARG A 50 -7.94 -4.49 -20.82
C ARG A 50 -8.66 -3.28 -20.22
N GLU A 51 -9.26 -3.46 -19.05
CA GLU A 51 -9.93 -2.41 -18.29
C GLU A 51 -9.19 -2.05 -17.00
N ASN A 52 -9.19 -0.74 -16.68
CA ASN A 52 -8.60 -0.24 -15.44
C ASN A 52 -9.32 -0.78 -14.20
N GLN A 53 -8.55 -1.13 -13.17
CA GLN A 53 -9.07 -1.72 -11.94
C GLN A 53 -8.92 -0.77 -10.74
N SER A 54 -9.79 -0.93 -9.75
CA SER A 54 -9.70 -0.19 -8.49
C SER A 54 -9.83 -1.13 -7.29
N ILE A 55 -9.05 -0.85 -6.25
CA ILE A 55 -9.13 -1.55 -4.96
C ILE A 55 -9.42 -0.48 -3.90
N LEU A 56 -10.65 -0.51 -3.37
CA LEU A 56 -11.06 0.39 -2.29
C LEU A 56 -10.87 -0.30 -0.94
N ILE A 57 -10.03 0.29 -0.08
CA ILE A 57 -9.80 -0.18 1.28
C ILE A 57 -10.48 0.79 2.26
N THR A 58 -11.59 0.37 2.83
CA THR A 58 -12.39 1.14 3.79
C THR A 58 -12.31 0.53 5.19
N GLY A 59 -12.68 1.31 6.20
CA GLY A 59 -12.70 0.91 7.60
C GLY A 59 -12.46 2.09 8.54
N GLU A 60 -12.74 1.89 9.83
CA GLU A 60 -12.51 2.90 10.87
C GLU A 60 -11.02 3.18 11.11
N SER A 61 -10.71 4.16 11.96
CA SER A 61 -9.32 4.40 12.38
C SER A 61 -8.78 3.16 13.11
N GLY A 62 -7.55 2.76 12.80
CA GLY A 62 -6.95 1.54 13.37
C GLY A 62 -7.32 0.24 12.63
N ALA A 63 -8.21 0.25 11.64
CA ALA A 63 -8.61 -0.96 10.89
C ALA A 63 -7.50 -1.59 10.00
N GLY A 64 -6.30 -0.98 9.95
CA GLY A 64 -5.18 -1.51 9.16
C GLY A 64 -5.19 -1.12 7.67
N LYS A 65 -5.94 -0.09 7.27
CA LYS A 65 -6.04 0.38 5.87
C LYS A 65 -4.67 0.59 5.23
N THR A 66 -3.83 1.41 5.85
CA THR A 66 -2.48 1.75 5.36
C THR A 66 -1.58 0.52 5.25
N VAL A 67 -1.69 -0.42 6.19
CA VAL A 67 -0.93 -1.68 6.17
C VAL A 67 -1.36 -2.52 4.97
N ASN A 68 -2.66 -2.70 4.77
CA ASN A 68 -3.22 -3.42 3.64
C ASN A 68 -2.85 -2.78 2.30
N THR A 69 -2.89 -1.46 2.18
CA THR A 69 -2.43 -0.73 0.98
C THR A 69 -0.96 -1.04 0.66
N LYS A 70 -0.08 -1.03 1.67
CA LYS A 70 1.34 -1.39 1.50
C LYS A 70 1.49 -2.82 0.97
N ARG A 71 0.67 -3.76 1.44
CA ARG A 71 0.72 -5.17 0.99
C ARG A 71 0.23 -5.35 -0.44
N VAL A 72 -0.80 -4.61 -0.86
CA VAL A 72 -1.25 -4.60 -2.27
C VAL A 72 -0.15 -4.09 -3.19
N ILE A 73 0.49 -2.97 -2.84
CA ILE A 73 1.61 -2.41 -3.61
C ILE A 73 2.77 -3.41 -3.68
N GLN A 74 3.14 -4.00 -2.55
CA GLN A 74 4.21 -5.00 -2.48
C GLN A 74 3.89 -6.24 -3.33
N TYR A 75 2.63 -6.66 -3.40
CA TYR A 75 2.21 -7.75 -4.26
C TYR A 75 2.47 -7.41 -5.73
N PHE A 76 1.95 -6.28 -6.22
CA PHE A 76 2.15 -5.83 -7.60
C PHE A 76 3.63 -5.65 -7.94
N ALA A 77 4.38 -5.02 -7.05
CA ALA A 77 5.83 -4.90 -7.15
C ALA A 77 6.50 -6.27 -7.37
N THR A 78 6.10 -7.30 -6.63
CA THR A 78 6.73 -8.61 -6.73
C THR A 78 6.37 -9.36 -8.01
N ILE A 79 5.11 -9.30 -8.44
CA ILE A 79 4.63 -10.08 -9.60
C ILE A 79 4.87 -9.39 -10.94
N ALA A 80 4.96 -8.05 -10.94
CA ALA A 80 5.13 -7.22 -12.13
C ALA A 80 6.52 -6.57 -12.24
N ALA A 81 7.43 -6.83 -11.29
CA ALA A 81 8.82 -6.43 -11.41
C ALA A 81 9.44 -7.02 -12.68
N SER A 82 10.20 -6.20 -13.39
CA SER A 82 11.02 -6.66 -14.50
C SER A 82 12.05 -7.65 -13.94
N GLY A 83 12.13 -8.86 -14.49
CA GLY A 83 13.04 -9.93 -14.04
C GLY A 83 14.55 -9.62 -14.11
N GLU A 84 14.92 -8.36 -14.35
CA GLU A 84 16.27 -7.87 -14.19
C GLU A 84 16.51 -7.62 -12.71
N LYS A 85 17.05 -8.63 -12.02
CA LYS A 85 17.79 -8.41 -10.78
C LYS A 85 18.95 -7.46 -11.11
N LYS A 86 18.71 -6.15 -11.07
CA LYS A 86 19.77 -5.17 -10.94
C LYS A 86 20.38 -5.38 -9.56
N LYS A 87 21.38 -6.26 -9.51
CA LYS A 87 22.49 -6.18 -8.57
C LYS A 87 23.20 -4.86 -8.84
N GLU A 88 22.59 -3.73 -8.50
CA GLU A 88 23.31 -2.47 -8.48
C GLU A 88 23.73 -2.23 -7.03
N GLU A 89 25.05 -2.16 -6.87
CA GLU A 89 25.76 -2.00 -5.61
C GLU A 89 25.22 -0.82 -4.81
N LYS A 90 25.31 -0.94 -3.49
CA LYS A 90 24.91 0.10 -2.55
C LYS A 90 25.81 1.35 -2.67
N SER A 91 25.64 2.17 -3.71
CA SER A 91 26.19 3.54 -3.79
C SER A 91 25.35 4.55 -2.99
N SER A 92 25.84 4.91 -1.82
CA SER A 92 25.22 5.70 -0.76
C SER A 92 24.97 7.21 -1.06
N GLY A 93 24.22 7.59 -2.11
CA GLY A 93 24.10 9.03 -2.41
C GLY A 93 22.91 9.58 -3.21
N LYS A 94 22.05 8.75 -3.82
CA LYS A 94 20.82 9.20 -4.51
C LYS A 94 19.74 8.17 -4.22
N MET A 95 18.46 8.57 -4.06
CA MET A 95 17.33 7.67 -3.73
C MET A 95 17.54 6.26 -4.33
N GLN A 96 18.02 5.34 -3.49
CA GLN A 96 18.40 4.00 -3.91
C GLN A 96 17.16 3.12 -3.84
N GLY A 97 16.78 2.55 -4.97
CA GLY A 97 15.70 1.59 -5.02
C GLY A 97 15.06 1.52 -6.38
N THR A 98 14.44 0.39 -6.67
CA THR A 98 13.63 0.23 -7.87
C THR A 98 12.37 1.11 -7.79
N LEU A 99 11.59 1.23 -8.87
CA LEU A 99 10.34 2.01 -8.87
C LEU A 99 9.41 1.56 -7.73
N GLU A 100 9.40 0.26 -7.45
CA GLU A 100 8.70 -0.39 -6.37
C GLU A 100 9.12 0.14 -4.99
N ASP A 101 10.44 0.22 -4.75
CA ASP A 101 11.00 0.73 -3.50
C ASP A 101 10.61 2.20 -3.29
N GLN A 102 10.61 3.00 -4.36
CA GLN A 102 10.23 4.41 -4.31
C GLN A 102 8.76 4.61 -3.91
N ILE A 103 7.85 3.79 -4.45
CA ILE A 103 6.41 3.85 -4.11
C ILE A 103 6.21 3.47 -2.63
N ILE A 104 6.96 2.47 -2.14
CA ILE A 104 6.88 2.03 -0.75
C ILE A 104 7.50 3.09 0.18
N SER A 105 8.64 3.69 -0.20
CA SER A 105 9.36 4.70 0.58
C SER A 105 8.62 6.05 0.64
N ALA A 106 7.72 6.32 -0.31
CA ALA A 106 6.85 7.49 -0.24
C ALA A 106 5.86 7.41 0.95
N ASN A 107 5.53 6.20 1.44
CA ASN A 107 4.60 6.05 2.57
C ASN A 107 5.14 6.66 3.87
N PRO A 108 6.35 6.33 4.36
CA PRO A 108 6.93 7.00 5.53
C PRO A 108 6.86 8.53 5.48
N LEU A 109 7.16 9.12 4.31
CA LEU A 109 7.08 10.57 4.12
C LEU A 109 5.65 11.08 4.29
N LEU A 110 4.69 10.46 3.61
CA LEU A 110 3.28 10.83 3.72
C LEU A 110 2.72 10.60 5.12
N GLU A 111 3.20 9.58 5.84
CA GLU A 111 2.84 9.34 7.23
C GLU A 111 3.42 10.42 8.15
N ALA A 112 4.65 10.89 7.92
CA ALA A 112 5.22 11.97 8.72
C ALA A 112 4.40 13.27 8.62
N PHE A 113 3.99 13.64 7.41
CA PHE A 113 3.23 14.88 7.16
C PHE A 113 1.72 14.74 7.38
N GLY A 114 1.15 13.54 7.24
CA GLY A 114 -0.29 13.33 7.18
C GLY A 114 -0.87 12.48 8.31
N ASN A 115 -0.03 11.80 9.10
CA ASN A 115 -0.49 11.06 10.27
C ASN A 115 -0.25 11.84 11.56
N ALA A 116 -1.13 11.58 12.53
CA ALA A 116 -1.04 12.14 13.86
C ALA A 116 -1.55 11.13 14.90
N LYS A 117 -1.14 11.35 16.15
CA LYS A 117 -1.71 10.62 17.29
C LYS A 117 -3.10 11.14 17.63
N THR A 118 -4.04 10.20 17.74
CA THR A 118 -5.41 10.43 18.23
C THR A 118 -5.62 9.65 19.53
N VAL A 119 -6.77 9.85 20.18
CA VAL A 119 -7.12 9.10 21.41
C VAL A 119 -7.15 7.58 21.19
N ARG A 120 -7.52 7.11 19.99
CA ARG A 120 -7.73 5.68 19.69
C ARG A 120 -6.62 5.04 18.85
N ASN A 121 -5.75 5.84 18.23
CA ASN A 121 -4.74 5.37 17.28
C ASN A 121 -3.55 6.33 17.26
N ASP A 122 -2.37 5.82 17.60
CA ASP A 122 -1.12 6.59 17.64
C ASP A 122 -0.60 6.96 16.24
N ASN A 123 -1.01 6.25 15.20
CA ASN A 123 -0.61 6.51 13.81
C ASN A 123 -1.84 6.64 12.89
N SER A 124 -2.71 7.61 13.18
CA SER A 124 -3.94 7.83 12.43
C SER A 124 -3.69 8.72 11.21
N SER A 125 -3.93 8.21 10.00
CA SER A 125 -3.94 9.06 8.80
C SER A 125 -5.09 10.06 8.87
N ARG A 126 -4.78 11.34 8.73
CA ARG A 126 -5.73 12.46 8.75
C ARG A 126 -5.86 13.11 7.36
N PHE A 127 -5.69 12.28 6.33
CA PHE A 127 -5.84 12.61 4.92
C PHE A 127 -6.27 11.35 4.16
N GLY A 128 -6.95 11.54 3.02
CA GLY A 128 -7.20 10.49 2.04
C GLY A 128 -6.05 10.38 1.06
N LYS A 129 -5.80 9.16 0.56
CA LYS A 129 -4.75 8.86 -0.43
C LYS A 129 -5.34 8.01 -1.54
N PHE A 130 -5.14 8.43 -2.79
CA PHE A 130 -5.43 7.65 -3.97
C PHE A 130 -4.13 7.37 -4.71
N ILE A 131 -3.87 6.09 -4.98
CA ILE A 131 -2.64 5.63 -5.60
C ILE A 131 -3.02 5.02 -6.94
N ARG A 132 -2.53 5.62 -8.02
CA ARG A 132 -2.61 5.03 -9.35
C ARG A 132 -1.32 4.27 -9.60
N ILE A 133 -1.46 3.01 -9.98
CA ILE A 133 -0.34 2.18 -10.40
C ILE A 133 -0.53 1.88 -11.88
N HIS A 134 0.44 2.29 -12.69
CA HIS A 134 0.39 2.13 -14.13
C HIS A 134 1.20 0.91 -14.54
N PHE A 135 0.57 0.04 -15.33
CA PHE A 135 1.22 -1.12 -15.93
C PHE A 135 1.35 -0.89 -17.44
N GLY A 136 2.51 -1.23 -17.99
CA GLY A 136 2.75 -1.18 -19.42
C GLY A 136 1.99 -2.28 -20.18
N ALA A 137 2.06 -2.24 -21.52
CA ALA A 137 1.36 -3.20 -22.38
C ALA A 137 1.74 -4.67 -22.11
N THR A 138 2.96 -4.91 -21.61
CA THR A 138 3.52 -6.22 -21.23
C THR A 138 3.11 -6.67 -19.82
N GLY A 139 2.34 -5.85 -19.09
CA GLY A 139 1.94 -6.10 -17.70
C GLY A 139 2.99 -5.71 -16.65
N LYS A 140 4.16 -5.21 -17.07
CA LYS A 140 5.18 -4.74 -16.13
C LYS A 140 4.81 -3.42 -15.49
N LEU A 141 5.26 -3.19 -14.25
CA LEU A 141 5.11 -1.91 -13.57
C LEU A 141 5.83 -0.80 -14.37
N ALA A 142 5.12 0.29 -14.67
CA ALA A 142 5.64 1.38 -15.51
C ALA A 142 5.80 2.70 -14.74
N SER A 143 4.80 3.10 -13.97
CA SER A 143 4.83 4.31 -13.14
C SER A 143 3.79 4.25 -12.03
N ALA A 144 3.80 5.23 -11.12
CA ALA A 144 2.76 5.39 -10.13
C ALA A 144 2.56 6.86 -9.76
N ASP A 145 1.32 7.25 -9.51
CA ASP A 145 0.95 8.57 -9.01
C ASP A 145 0.27 8.44 -7.65
N ILE A 146 0.46 9.45 -6.81
CA ILE A 146 -0.22 9.57 -5.52
C ILE A 146 -0.95 10.91 -5.49
N GLU A 147 -2.26 10.85 -5.38
CA GLU A 147 -3.10 12.02 -5.08
C GLU A 147 -3.55 11.98 -3.62
N THR A 148 -3.49 13.13 -2.95
CA THR A 148 -3.91 13.27 -1.55
C THR A 148 -5.12 14.18 -1.45
N TYR A 149 -6.08 13.83 -0.61
CA TYR A 149 -7.30 14.60 -0.41
C TYR A 149 -7.56 14.86 1.08
N LEU A 150 -8.33 15.92 1.37
CA LEU A 150 -8.94 16.15 2.68
C LEU A 150 -7.97 16.05 3.88
N LEU A 151 -6.82 16.72 3.78
CA LEU A 151 -5.93 16.90 4.92
C LEU A 151 -6.64 17.72 6.01
N GLU A 152 -6.66 17.24 7.25
CA GLU A 152 -7.23 17.94 8.40
C GLU A 152 -6.40 19.15 8.84
N LYS A 153 -6.48 20.25 8.08
CA LYS A 153 -5.68 21.46 8.29
C LYS A 153 -5.79 22.05 9.70
N SER A 154 -6.95 21.93 10.36
CA SER A 154 -7.17 22.42 11.73
C SER A 154 -6.20 21.81 12.75
N ARG A 155 -5.69 20.60 12.48
CA ARG A 155 -4.75 19.92 13.37
C ARG A 155 -3.38 20.61 13.47
N VAL A 156 -3.05 21.49 12.52
CA VAL A 156 -1.82 22.28 12.59
C VAL A 156 -1.89 23.29 13.74
N THR A 157 -3.03 23.94 13.93
CA THR A 157 -3.20 25.02 14.92
C THR A 157 -3.93 24.59 16.19
N PHE A 158 -4.62 23.44 16.17
CA PHE A 158 -5.43 22.97 17.28
C PHE A 158 -5.34 21.46 17.48
N GLN A 159 -5.30 21.01 18.73
CA GLN A 159 -5.37 19.59 19.10
C GLN A 159 -6.26 19.40 20.31
N LEU A 160 -7.05 18.32 20.32
CA LEU A 160 -7.80 17.92 21.51
C LEU A 160 -6.87 17.38 22.59
N LYS A 161 -7.38 17.33 23.84
CA LYS A 161 -6.66 16.73 24.96
C LYS A 161 -6.25 15.28 24.62
N ALA A 162 -4.99 14.94 24.89
CA ALA A 162 -4.37 13.64 24.60
C ALA A 162 -4.19 13.28 23.11
N GLU A 163 -4.43 14.21 22.18
CA GLU A 163 -4.01 14.10 20.78
C GLU A 163 -2.69 14.86 20.54
N ARG A 164 -2.03 14.59 19.41
CA ARG A 164 -0.87 15.38 18.94
C ARG A 164 -1.14 15.95 17.57
N SER A 165 -0.30 16.92 17.18
CA SER A 165 -0.23 17.40 15.80
C SER A 165 0.44 16.35 14.89
N TYR A 166 0.69 16.70 13.64
CA TYR A 166 1.36 15.82 12.68
C TYR A 166 2.75 15.39 13.17
N HIS A 167 3.12 14.15 12.86
CA HIS A 167 4.36 13.54 13.35
C HIS A 167 5.61 14.34 13.00
N ILE A 168 5.64 14.99 11.84
CA ILE A 168 6.79 15.78 11.37
C ILE A 168 7.20 16.93 12.32
N PHE A 169 6.33 17.35 13.23
CA PHE A 169 6.66 18.38 14.22
C PHE A 169 7.44 17.87 15.43
N TYR A 170 7.64 16.56 15.58
CA TYR A 170 8.28 15.90 16.72
C TYR A 170 9.45 15.02 16.28
#